data_AF-A0A6A5QPZ7-F1
#
_entry.id   AF-A0A6A5QPZ7-F1
#
_cell.length_a   1.000
_cell.length_b   1.000
_cell.length_c   1.000
_cell.angle_alpha   90.00
_cell.angle_beta   90.00
_cell.angle_gamma   90.00
#
_symmetry.space_group_name_H-M   'P 1'
#
loop_
_entity.id
_entity.type
_entity.pdbx_description
1 polymer ?
#
loop_
_entity_poly.entity_id
_entity_poly.type
_entity_poly.pdbx_seq_one_letter_code
_entity_poly.pdbx_strand_id
1 'polypeptide(L)'
;MGAEHSKPSSDIRQHVFAPEHPVNFSRELVDSLQKNTFTDATRSRQQELQYQQRLTAELEKLRQKEAQNFSRFSETLSAESEQPRQPSLGDSIADATSSKATLAEKQRQNDMSRHSVTDEVEQLRAKLANRKKLEHVDAHVGRAKDAVVACLRANDRRPLDCWKEVETFKKEVGRLERDFVEKTIR
;
A
#
# COMPACT_ATOMS: atom_id res chain seq x y z
N MET A 1 -25.74 41.73 25.94
CA MET A 1 -24.36 42.06 25.55
C MET A 1 -23.53 42.11 26.84
N GLY A 2 -22.81 41.04 27.16
CA GLY A 2 -21.93 40.94 28.32
C GLY A 2 -20.52 40.62 27.84
N ALA A 3 -19.65 41.62 27.85
CA ALA A 3 -18.26 41.52 27.42
C ALA A 3 -17.39 41.21 28.65
N GLU A 4 -17.22 39.93 28.94
CA GLU A 4 -16.20 39.46 29.88
C GLU A 4 -14.86 39.41 29.13
N HIS A 5 -14.07 40.46 29.24
CA HIS A 5 -12.71 40.52 28.70
C HIS A 5 -11.80 39.56 29.46
N SER A 6 -11.39 38.46 28.82
CA SER A 6 -10.39 37.53 29.34
C SER A 6 -9.03 38.22 29.45
N LYS A 7 -8.60 38.56 30.66
CA LYS A 7 -7.18 38.86 30.94
C LYS A 7 -6.38 37.57 30.73
N PRO A 8 -5.25 37.58 30.01
CA PRO A 8 -4.33 36.45 30.08
C PRO A 8 -3.77 36.40 31.50
N SER A 9 -4.05 35.30 32.20
CA SER A 9 -3.44 34.99 33.49
C SER A 9 -1.91 35.01 33.31
N SER A 10 -1.24 35.94 33.97
CA SER A 10 0.22 36.05 34.05
C SER A 10 0.88 34.93 34.87
N ASP A 11 0.26 33.75 34.93
CA ASP A 11 0.65 32.64 35.81
C ASP A 11 1.26 31.45 35.06
N ILE A 12 1.61 31.61 33.77
CA ILE A 12 2.63 30.76 33.18
C ILE A 12 3.97 31.25 33.73
N ARG A 13 4.36 30.71 34.88
CA ARG A 13 5.72 30.85 35.41
C ARG A 13 6.67 30.21 34.40
N GLN A 14 7.14 30.99 33.43
CA GLN A 14 8.17 30.57 32.53
C GLN A 14 9.44 30.37 33.36
N HIS A 15 9.70 29.13 33.76
CA HIS A 15 10.85 28.77 34.57
C HIS A 15 12.10 28.91 33.69
N VAL A 16 12.73 30.09 33.74
CA VAL A 16 14.00 30.34 33.06
C VAL A 16 15.10 29.81 33.95
N PHE A 17 15.59 28.61 33.66
CA PHE A 17 16.77 28.06 34.31
C PHE A 17 18.01 28.73 33.74
N ALA A 18 18.61 29.65 34.50
CA ALA A 18 19.94 30.14 34.20
C ALA A 18 20.96 29.06 34.60
N PRO A 19 21.90 28.67 33.73
CA PRO A 19 22.95 27.75 34.13
C PRO A 19 23.84 28.43 35.17
N GLU A 20 24.07 27.75 36.30
CA GLU A 20 24.97 28.19 37.39
C GLU A 20 26.44 28.35 36.92
N HIS A 21 26.78 27.87 35.71
CA HIS A 21 28.13 27.96 35.13
C HIS A 21 28.08 28.63 33.76
N PRO A 22 29.08 29.48 33.41
CA PRO A 22 29.14 30.12 32.10
C PRO A 22 29.28 29.05 31.02
N VAL A 23 28.31 29.00 30.10
CA VAL A 23 28.33 28.11 28.94
C VAL A 23 29.38 28.63 27.97
N ASN A 24 30.61 28.15 28.12
CA ASN A 24 31.71 28.49 27.23
C ASN A 24 31.69 27.53 26.03
N PHE A 25 31.28 28.04 24.87
CA PHE A 25 31.43 27.30 23.61
C PHE A 25 32.88 27.40 23.13
N SER A 26 33.40 26.33 22.53
CA SER A 26 34.71 26.38 21.88
C SER A 26 34.66 27.36 20.71
N ARG A 27 35.72 28.16 20.54
CA ARG A 27 35.81 29.12 19.42
C ARG A 27 35.67 28.45 18.07
N GLU A 28 36.19 27.23 17.95
CA GLU A 28 36.04 26.37 16.76
C GLU A 28 34.58 26.04 16.43
N LEU A 29 33.75 25.79 17.45
CA LEU A 29 32.34 25.48 17.26
C LEU A 29 31.54 26.74 16.90
N VAL A 30 31.86 27.88 17.52
CA VAL A 30 31.25 29.17 17.18
C VAL A 30 31.63 29.59 15.75
N ASP A 31 32.89 29.44 15.37
CA ASP A 31 33.39 29.75 14.02
C ASP A 31 32.80 28.80 12.97
N SER A 32 32.66 27.51 13.30
CA SER A 32 31.93 26.55 12.47
C SER A 32 30.46 26.92 12.30
N LEU A 33 29.76 27.29 13.38
CA LEU A 33 28.36 27.75 13.30
C LEU A 33 28.21 29.08 12.55
N GLN A 34 29.18 30.00 12.67
CA GLN A 34 29.18 31.27 11.93
C GLN A 34 29.46 31.06 10.42
N LYS A 35 30.35 30.13 10.08
CA LYS A 35 30.66 29.76 8.69
C LYS A 35 29.58 28.87 8.08
N ASN A 36 28.86 28.13 8.91
CA ASN A 36 27.79 27.24 8.49
C ASN A 36 26.48 28.02 8.31
N THR A 37 26.28 28.57 7.12
CA THR A 37 25.01 29.16 6.70
C THR A 37 23.97 28.11 6.27
N PHE A 38 24.25 26.82 6.47
CA PHE A 38 23.33 25.75 6.11
C PHE A 38 22.18 25.72 7.12
N THR A 39 21.07 26.34 6.73
CA THR A 39 19.79 26.21 7.43
C THR A 39 19.34 24.76 7.44
N ASP A 40 18.48 24.38 8.39
CA ASP A 40 17.94 23.02 8.51
C ASP A 40 17.38 22.48 7.17
N ALA A 41 16.78 23.36 6.36
CA ALA A 41 16.29 23.05 5.02
C ALA A 41 17.37 22.61 4.02
N THR A 42 18.61 23.10 4.14
CA THR A 42 19.71 22.65 3.27
C THR A 42 20.26 21.29 3.72
N ARG A 43 20.28 21.03 5.03
CA ARG A 43 20.65 19.72 5.59
C ARG A 43 19.65 18.64 5.19
N SER A 44 18.35 18.92 5.29
CA SER A 44 17.32 17.97 4.88
C SER A 44 17.40 17.66 3.38
N ARG A 45 17.57 18.68 2.53
CA ARG A 45 17.78 18.49 1.08
C ARG A 45 19.01 17.66 0.76
N GLN A 46 20.13 17.86 1.46
CA GLN A 46 21.34 17.08 1.24
C GLN A 46 21.13 15.60 1.62
N GLN A 47 20.42 15.33 2.71
CA GLN A 47 20.05 13.97 3.10
C GLN A 47 19.12 13.34 2.06
N GLU A 48 18.09 14.05 1.61
CA GLU A 48 17.18 13.59 0.54
C GLU A 48 17.92 13.23 -0.74
N LEU A 49 18.89 14.05 -1.17
CA LEU A 49 19.71 13.76 -2.34
C LEU A 49 20.55 12.49 -2.16
N GLN A 50 21.12 12.27 -0.98
CA GLN A 50 21.84 11.02 -0.69
C GLN A 50 20.92 9.80 -0.71
N TYR A 51 19.69 9.92 -0.21
CA TYR A 51 18.71 8.84 -0.30
C TYR A 51 18.31 8.57 -1.74
N GLN A 52 18.08 9.59 -2.56
CA GLN A 52 17.77 9.45 -3.98
C GLN A 52 18.91 8.74 -4.73
N GLN A 53 20.16 9.09 -4.46
CA GLN A 53 21.33 8.44 -5.05
C GLN A 53 21.43 6.95 -4.67
N ARG A 54 21.13 6.60 -3.41
CA ARG A 54 21.13 5.18 -2.99
C ARG A 54 19.99 4.39 -3.61
N LEU A 55 18.79 4.97 -3.64
CA LEU A 55 17.61 4.34 -4.24
C LEU A 55 17.80 4.10 -5.73
N THR A 56 18.33 5.08 -6.45
CA THR A 56 18.63 4.94 -7.89
C THR A 56 19.66 3.86 -8.14
N ALA A 57 20.75 3.82 -7.37
CA ALA A 57 21.76 2.76 -7.48
C ALA A 57 21.20 1.35 -7.20
N GLU A 58 20.32 1.19 -6.19
CA GLU A 58 19.68 -0.10 -5.91
C GLU A 58 18.66 -0.48 -6.99
N LEU A 59 17.90 0.47 -7.54
CA LEU A 59 16.98 0.21 -8.66
C LEU A 59 17.73 -0.23 -9.93
N GLU A 60 18.86 0.41 -10.24
CA GLU A 60 19.71 0.01 -11.37
C GLU A 60 20.27 -1.40 -11.18
N LYS A 61 20.72 -1.72 -9.96
CA LYS A 61 21.20 -3.05 -9.60
C LYS A 61 20.11 -4.12 -9.74
N LEU A 62 18.88 -3.83 -9.31
CA LEU A 62 17.74 -4.74 -9.48
C LEU A 62 17.42 -4.96 -10.96
N ARG A 63 17.39 -3.87 -11.76
CA ARG A 63 17.17 -3.96 -13.21
C ARG A 63 18.23 -4.81 -13.91
N GLN A 64 19.50 -4.67 -13.54
CA GLN A 64 20.58 -5.49 -14.09
C GLN A 64 20.43 -6.97 -13.71
N LYS A 65 20.05 -7.27 -12.46
CA LYS A 65 19.78 -8.65 -12.02
C LYS A 65 18.61 -9.26 -12.79
N GLU A 66 17.53 -8.52 -12.98
CA GLU A 66 16.38 -8.98 -13.75
C GLU A 66 16.75 -9.25 -15.21
N ALA A 67 17.55 -8.37 -15.84
CA ALA A 67 18.03 -8.58 -17.21
C ALA A 67 18.91 -9.83 -17.33
N GLN A 68 19.82 -10.07 -16.38
CA GLN A 68 20.64 -11.29 -16.35
C GLN A 68 19.81 -12.55 -16.10
N ASN A 69 18.81 -12.47 -15.22
CA ASN A 69 17.90 -13.59 -14.99
C ASN A 69 17.10 -13.90 -16.25
N PHE A 70 16.56 -12.87 -16.91
CA PHE A 70 15.83 -13.03 -18.16
C PHE A 70 16.70 -13.64 -19.27
N SER A 71 17.95 -13.19 -19.43
CA SER A 71 18.87 -13.78 -20.40
C SER A 71 19.16 -15.24 -20.07
N ARG A 72 19.44 -15.57 -18.81
CA ARG A 72 19.65 -16.96 -18.36
C ARG A 72 18.43 -17.83 -18.62
N PHE A 73 17.23 -17.37 -18.27
CA PHE A 73 16.00 -18.12 -18.52
C PHE A 73 15.76 -18.31 -20.02
N SER A 74 15.98 -17.26 -20.82
CA SER A 74 15.89 -17.34 -22.28
C SER A 74 16.88 -18.34 -22.86
N GLU A 75 18.13 -18.35 -22.39
CA GLU A 75 19.15 -19.33 -22.79
C GLU A 75 18.75 -20.74 -22.39
N THR A 76 18.26 -20.96 -21.16
CA THR A 76 17.80 -22.29 -20.71
C THR A 76 16.60 -22.79 -21.52
N LEU A 77 15.64 -21.91 -21.84
CA LEU A 77 14.50 -22.25 -22.68
C LEU A 77 14.91 -22.57 -24.11
N SER A 78 15.90 -21.83 -24.65
CA SER A 78 16.41 -22.07 -25.99
C SER A 78 17.22 -23.36 -26.05
N ALA A 79 18.05 -23.66 -25.03
CA ALA A 79 18.80 -24.90 -24.93
C ALA A 79 17.90 -26.14 -24.76
N GLU A 80 16.78 -26.01 -24.03
CA GLU A 80 15.76 -27.06 -23.94
C GLU A 80 15.10 -27.32 -25.31
N SER A 81 14.96 -26.28 -26.15
CA SER A 81 14.40 -26.43 -27.50
C SER A 81 15.33 -27.08 -28.53
N GLU A 82 16.63 -27.21 -28.24
CA GLU A 82 17.64 -27.78 -29.14
C GLU A 82 18.03 -29.24 -28.81
N GLN A 83 17.42 -29.90 -27.81
CA GLN A 83 17.62 -31.34 -27.63
C GLN A 83 17.17 -32.10 -28.89
N PRO A 84 17.95 -33.13 -29.35
CA PRO A 84 17.64 -33.86 -30.57
C PRO A 84 16.23 -34.42 -30.51
N ARG A 85 15.42 -34.11 -31.54
CA ARG A 85 14.05 -34.58 -31.72
C ARG A 85 13.97 -36.10 -31.54
N GLN A 86 13.59 -36.54 -30.35
CA GLN A 86 12.80 -37.76 -30.19
C GLN A 86 11.44 -37.54 -30.87
N PRO A 87 10.84 -38.58 -31.47
CA PRO A 87 9.71 -38.43 -32.38
C PRO A 87 8.60 -37.60 -31.75
N SER A 88 8.13 -36.61 -32.51
CA SER A 88 7.21 -35.59 -32.05
C SER A 88 5.84 -36.18 -31.68
N LEU A 89 5.19 -35.60 -30.68
CA LEU A 89 3.85 -35.96 -30.19
C LEU A 89 2.80 -36.16 -31.30
N GLY A 90 2.92 -35.51 -32.46
CA GLY A 90 1.99 -35.70 -33.58
C GLY A 90 2.04 -37.10 -34.22
N ASP A 91 3.22 -37.71 -34.32
CA ASP A 91 3.40 -39.05 -34.88
C ASP A 91 3.08 -40.16 -33.86
N SER A 92 3.33 -39.92 -32.58
CA SER A 92 2.91 -40.82 -31.50
C SER A 92 1.40 -40.77 -31.22
N ILE A 93 0.72 -39.68 -31.60
CA ILE A 93 -0.75 -39.58 -31.52
C ILE A 93 -1.43 -40.42 -32.61
N ALA A 94 -0.81 -40.60 -33.78
CA ALA A 94 -1.36 -41.46 -34.83
C ALA A 94 -1.32 -42.95 -34.43
N ASP A 95 -0.23 -43.40 -33.81
CA ASP A 95 -0.02 -44.81 -33.42
C ASP A 95 -0.73 -45.17 -32.09
N ALA A 96 -0.87 -44.23 -31.15
CA ALA A 96 -1.55 -44.44 -29.87
C ALA A 96 -3.10 -44.43 -29.93
N THR A 97 -3.69 -44.11 -31.09
CA THR A 97 -5.15 -44.17 -31.30
C THR A 97 -5.70 -45.60 -31.39
N SER A 98 -4.84 -46.63 -31.40
CA SER A 98 -5.26 -48.04 -31.45
C SER A 98 -5.30 -48.76 -30.10
N SER A 99 -4.91 -48.13 -28.98
CA SER A 99 -4.72 -48.85 -27.70
C SER A 99 -5.62 -48.32 -26.57
N LYS A 100 -6.40 -49.23 -25.98
CA LYS A 100 -7.40 -49.04 -24.90
C LYS A 100 -6.99 -48.18 -23.69
N ALA A 101 -5.71 -47.85 -23.52
CA ALA A 101 -5.20 -47.01 -22.44
C ALA A 101 -5.52 -45.51 -22.61
N THR A 102 -5.71 -45.02 -23.84
CA THR A 102 -6.00 -43.59 -24.11
C THR A 102 -7.46 -43.20 -23.83
N LEU A 103 -8.38 -44.17 -23.77
CA LEU A 103 -9.78 -43.92 -23.38
C LEU A 103 -9.93 -43.66 -21.87
N ALA A 104 -9.14 -44.36 -21.04
CA ALA A 104 -9.19 -44.20 -19.59
C ALA A 104 -8.57 -42.87 -19.11
N GLU A 105 -7.49 -42.42 -19.74
CA GLU A 105 -6.83 -41.15 -19.38
C GLU A 105 -7.62 -39.93 -19.91
N LYS A 106 -8.27 -40.05 -21.07
CA LYS A 106 -9.15 -39.00 -21.62
C LYS A 106 -10.45 -38.85 -20.83
N GLN A 107 -10.96 -39.94 -20.24
CA GLN A 107 -12.06 -39.89 -19.27
C GLN A 107 -11.61 -39.20 -17.97
N ARG A 108 -10.43 -39.53 -17.45
CA ARG A 108 -9.86 -38.83 -16.28
C ARG A 108 -9.60 -37.35 -16.50
N GLN A 109 -9.08 -36.95 -17.67
CA GLN A 109 -8.91 -35.54 -18.00
C GLN A 109 -10.26 -34.82 -18.19
N ASN A 110 -11.29 -35.49 -18.73
CA ASN A 110 -12.64 -34.92 -18.82
C ASN A 110 -13.31 -34.78 -17.45
N ASP A 111 -13.13 -35.74 -16.55
CA ASP A 111 -13.56 -35.66 -15.14
C ASP A 111 -12.87 -34.49 -14.42
N MET A 112 -11.64 -34.15 -14.83
CA MET A 112 -10.88 -32.99 -14.34
C MET A 112 -11.19 -31.65 -15.05
N SER A 113 -11.83 -31.63 -16.23
CA SER A 113 -11.76 -30.47 -17.15
C SER A 113 -12.90 -29.45 -17.05
N ARG A 114 -14.02 -29.76 -16.39
CA ARG A 114 -15.10 -28.76 -16.22
C ARG A 114 -15.84 -28.91 -14.91
N HIS A 115 -16.17 -30.14 -14.52
CA HIS A 115 -16.88 -30.43 -13.28
C HIS A 115 -16.01 -30.18 -12.04
N SER A 116 -14.75 -30.64 -12.03
CA SER A 116 -13.80 -30.31 -10.94
C SER A 116 -13.62 -28.80 -10.76
N VAL A 117 -13.48 -28.05 -11.87
CA VAL A 117 -13.31 -26.59 -11.82
C VAL A 117 -14.59 -25.89 -11.33
N THR A 118 -15.77 -26.33 -11.76
CA THR A 118 -17.03 -25.77 -11.23
C THR A 118 -17.21 -26.07 -9.76
N ASP A 119 -16.88 -27.29 -9.32
CA ASP A 119 -16.98 -27.71 -7.92
C ASP A 119 -15.99 -26.94 -7.04
N GLU A 120 -14.76 -26.73 -7.51
CA GLU A 120 -13.77 -25.89 -6.85
C GLU A 120 -14.23 -24.43 -6.77
N VAL A 121 -14.82 -23.88 -7.83
CA VAL A 121 -15.38 -22.52 -7.84
C VAL A 121 -16.55 -22.40 -6.86
N GLU A 122 -17.43 -23.38 -6.78
CA GLU A 122 -18.53 -23.41 -5.81
C GLU A 122 -18.03 -23.55 -4.37
N GLN A 123 -17.02 -24.40 -4.13
CA GLN A 123 -16.35 -24.49 -2.83
C GLN A 123 -15.66 -23.19 -2.43
N LEU A 124 -14.99 -22.51 -3.37
CA LEU A 124 -14.37 -21.21 -3.13
C LEU A 124 -15.43 -20.13 -2.85
N ARG A 125 -16.56 -20.14 -3.55
CA ARG A 125 -17.70 -19.26 -3.27
C ARG A 125 -18.30 -19.53 -1.89
N ALA A 126 -18.46 -20.79 -1.50
CA ALA A 126 -18.92 -21.17 -0.17
C ALA A 126 -17.93 -20.73 0.92
N LYS A 127 -16.62 -20.93 0.70
CA LYS A 127 -15.56 -20.46 1.61
C LYS A 127 -15.56 -18.92 1.72
N LEU A 128 -15.77 -18.20 0.62
CA LEU A 128 -15.86 -16.73 0.62
C LEU A 128 -17.14 -16.22 1.27
N ALA A 129 -18.26 -16.94 1.14
CA ALA A 129 -19.52 -16.61 1.81
C ALA A 129 -19.44 -16.86 3.33
N ASN A 130 -18.71 -17.90 3.75
CA ASN A 130 -18.49 -18.26 5.14
C ASN A 130 -17.46 -17.35 5.83
N ARG A 131 -16.55 -16.70 5.08
CA ARG A 131 -15.74 -15.62 5.63
C ARG A 131 -16.68 -14.48 6.00
N LYS A 132 -16.58 -13.97 7.23
CA LYS A 132 -17.18 -12.69 7.62
C LYS A 132 -16.78 -11.67 6.57
N LYS A 133 -17.72 -11.29 5.70
CA LYS A 133 -17.55 -10.13 4.82
C LYS A 133 -17.07 -9.01 5.72
N LEU A 134 -15.96 -8.35 5.34
CA LEU A 134 -15.48 -7.15 6.02
C LEU A 134 -16.72 -6.31 6.35
N GLU A 135 -16.88 -6.03 7.63
CA GLU A 135 -18.09 -5.41 8.22
C GLU A 135 -18.59 -4.34 7.25
N HIS A 136 -19.79 -4.56 6.69
CA HIS A 136 -20.36 -3.66 5.71
C HIS A 136 -20.37 -2.27 6.36
N VAL A 137 -19.65 -1.31 5.76
CA VAL A 137 -19.58 0.06 6.26
C VAL A 137 -21.00 0.52 6.54
N ASP A 138 -21.24 0.99 7.77
CA ASP A 138 -22.56 1.38 8.23
C ASP A 138 -23.25 2.28 7.19
N ALA A 139 -24.52 1.99 6.90
CA ALA A 139 -25.25 2.66 5.83
C ALA A 139 -25.35 4.19 6.05
N HIS A 140 -25.21 4.69 7.28
CA HIS A 140 -25.17 6.12 7.55
C HIS A 140 -23.85 6.75 7.12
N VAL A 141 -22.72 6.11 7.40
CA VAL A 141 -21.39 6.58 6.95
C VAL A 141 -21.27 6.48 5.43
N GLY A 142 -21.80 5.41 4.82
CA GLY A 142 -21.86 5.27 3.36
C GLY A 142 -22.59 6.44 2.69
N ARG A 143 -23.80 6.76 3.17
CA ARG A 143 -24.59 7.89 2.66
C ARG A 143 -23.91 9.24 2.87
N ALA A 144 -23.31 9.48 4.03
CA ALA A 144 -22.60 10.72 4.32
C ALA A 144 -21.36 10.90 3.42
N LYS A 145 -20.62 9.81 3.17
CA LYS A 145 -19.50 9.80 2.22
C LYS A 145 -19.97 10.17 0.81
N ASP A 146 -21.05 9.55 0.34
CA ASP A 146 -21.57 9.81 -1.01
C ASP A 146 -22.07 11.25 -1.16
N ALA A 147 -22.64 11.85 -0.10
CA ALA A 147 -23.03 13.26 -0.07
C ALA A 147 -21.82 14.22 -0.18
N VAL A 148 -20.72 13.94 0.53
CA VAL A 148 -19.48 14.71 0.40
C VAL A 148 -18.92 14.61 -1.01
N VAL A 149 -18.87 13.39 -1.56
CA VAL A 149 -18.37 13.15 -2.91
C VAL A 149 -19.25 13.83 -3.96
N ALA A 150 -20.57 13.80 -3.81
CA ALA A 150 -21.50 14.50 -4.69
C ALA A 150 -21.28 16.02 -4.64
N CYS A 151 -21.12 16.60 -3.44
CA CYS A 151 -20.86 18.02 -3.29
C CYS A 151 -19.51 18.44 -3.89
N LEU A 152 -18.45 17.67 -3.66
CA LEU A 152 -17.12 17.96 -4.18
C LEU A 152 -17.08 17.87 -5.72
N ARG A 153 -17.80 16.90 -6.32
CA ARG A 153 -17.94 16.80 -7.78
C ARG A 153 -18.74 17.97 -8.38
N ALA A 154 -19.73 18.47 -7.65
CA ALA A 154 -20.48 19.66 -8.09
C ALA A 154 -19.63 20.94 -7.97
N ASN A 155 -18.68 20.97 -7.02
CA ASN A 155 -17.84 22.13 -6.69
C ASN A 155 -16.34 21.84 -6.88
N ASP A 156 -15.95 21.26 -8.02
CA ASP A 156 -14.57 20.84 -8.31
C ASP A 156 -13.51 21.95 -8.16
N ARG A 157 -13.91 23.21 -8.36
CA ARG A 157 -13.03 24.39 -8.26
C ARG A 157 -13.16 25.15 -6.93
N ARG A 158 -14.09 24.76 -6.06
CA ARG A 158 -14.42 25.44 -4.80
C ARG A 158 -14.71 24.41 -3.69
N PRO A 159 -13.70 23.68 -3.22
CA PRO A 159 -13.88 22.63 -2.22
C PRO A 159 -14.34 23.15 -0.84
N LEU A 160 -14.21 24.46 -0.58
CA LEU A 160 -14.61 25.08 0.68
C LEU A 160 -16.14 25.18 0.87
N ASP A 161 -16.92 25.05 -0.20
CA ASP A 161 -18.39 25.19 -0.13
C ASP A 161 -19.07 23.93 0.47
N CYS A 162 -18.37 22.79 0.50
CA CYS A 162 -18.88 21.49 0.97
C CYS A 162 -18.60 21.19 2.45
N TRP A 163 -18.36 22.22 3.27
CA TRP A 163 -17.94 22.04 4.66
C TRP A 163 -19.03 21.38 5.53
N LYS A 164 -20.32 21.60 5.24
CA LYS A 164 -21.43 21.03 6.01
C LYS A 164 -21.51 19.52 5.85
N GLU A 165 -21.31 19.04 4.63
CA GLU A 165 -21.30 17.63 4.27
C GLU A 165 -20.10 16.95 4.93
N VAL A 166 -18.94 17.61 4.93
CA VAL A 166 -17.72 17.11 5.60
C VAL A 166 -17.92 17.01 7.11
N GLU A 167 -18.48 18.03 7.76
CA GLU A 167 -18.78 17.99 9.20
C GLU A 167 -19.81 16.91 9.56
N THR A 168 -20.78 16.66 8.68
CA THR A 168 -21.76 15.58 8.85
C THR A 168 -21.09 14.21 8.73
N PHE A 169 -20.21 14.02 7.75
CA PHE A 169 -19.41 12.81 7.61
C PHE A 169 -18.51 12.56 8.83
N LYS A 170 -17.80 13.58 9.33
CA LYS A 170 -16.97 13.46 10.55
C LYS A 170 -17.79 13.02 11.77
N LYS A 171 -19.01 13.52 11.93
CA LYS A 171 -19.89 13.11 13.03
C LYS A 171 -20.28 11.64 12.96
N GLU A 172 -20.64 11.15 11.77
CA GLU A 172 -21.00 9.74 11.57
C GLU A 172 -19.80 8.80 11.73
N VAL A 173 -18.62 9.20 11.24
CA VAL A 173 -17.38 8.44 11.46
C VAL A 173 -17.02 8.41 12.95
N GLY A 174 -17.07 9.55 13.64
CA GLY A 174 -16.80 9.61 15.08
C GLY A 174 -17.80 8.81 15.92
N ARG A 175 -19.02 8.56 15.43
CA ARG A 175 -19.96 7.62 16.06
C ARG A 175 -19.44 6.18 15.96
N LEU A 176 -19.10 5.73 14.76
CA LEU A 176 -18.55 4.38 14.55
C LEU A 176 -17.22 4.15 15.26
N GLU A 177 -16.35 5.16 15.30
CA GLU A 177 -15.07 5.06 16.02
C GLU A 177 -15.31 4.85 17.52
N ARG A 178 -16.26 5.56 18.13
CA ARG A 178 -16.64 5.34 19.54
C ARG A 178 -17.16 3.93 19.77
N ASP A 179 -18.07 3.46 18.91
CA ASP A 179 -18.65 2.11 19.01
C ASP A 179 -17.58 1.02 18.85
N PHE A 180 -16.62 1.22 17.93
CA PHE A 180 -15.49 0.33 17.73
C PHE A 180 -14.54 0.31 18.93
N VAL A 181 -14.21 1.48 19.47
CA VAL A 181 -13.35 1.60 20.67
C VAL A 181 -14.01 0.94 21.88
N GLU A 182 -15.32 1.13 22.10
CA GLU A 182 -16.04 0.44 23.18
C GLU A 182 -15.99 -1.09 23.01
N LYS A 183 -16.18 -1.59 21.79
CA LYS A 183 -16.17 -3.03 21.47
C LYS A 183 -14.78 -3.67 21.56
N THR A 184 -13.70 -2.90 21.41
CA THR A 184 -12.31 -3.41 21.43
C THR A 184 -11.64 -3.32 22.80
N ILE A 185 -12.07 -2.38 23.65
CA ILE A 185 -11.53 -2.21 25.01
C ILE A 185 -12.25 -3.10 26.04
N ARG A 186 -13.50 -3.52 25.78
CA ARG A 186 -14.19 -4.58 26.56
C ARG A 186 -13.81 -5.97 26.09
#